data_AF-A0A8K0Y0B8-F1
#
_entry.id   AF-A0A8K0Y0B8-F1
#
_cell.length_a   1.000
_cell.length_b   1.000
_cell.length_c   1.000
_cell.angle_alpha   90.00
_cell.angle_beta   90.00
_cell.angle_gamma   90.00
#
_symmetry.space_group_name_H-M   'P 1'
#
loop_
_entity.id
_entity.type
_entity.pdbx_description
1 polymer ?
#
loop_
_entity_poly.entity_id
_entity_poly.type
_entity_poly.pdbx_seq_one_letter_code
_entity_poly.pdbx_strand_id
1 'polypeptide(L)'
;MLRILPCLPALALIAVPAFAGFSGHVPGWRIEPLPAGGGCLASRGLEGGAALRLRLDAGGTTGALHVVTPDWGPLIEGDAYAFLYDLDGEVTEAEGMGSYLDNRPGVLMALASPETVDRLAETQMLRIYFGEAEIVTAELQGGVAAVEAARDCLSAQDG
;
A
#
# COMPACT_ATOMS: atom_id res chain seq x y z
N MET A 1 24.17 -62.80 -24.45
CA MET A 1 24.12 -62.00 -23.20
C MET A 1 23.85 -60.55 -23.59
N LEU A 2 22.59 -60.12 -23.46
CA LEU A 2 22.08 -58.82 -23.93
C LEU A 2 22.30 -57.78 -22.81
N ARG A 3 23.16 -56.78 -23.05
CA ARG A 3 23.41 -55.68 -22.10
C ARG A 3 22.38 -54.57 -22.33
N ILE A 4 21.44 -54.43 -21.39
CA ILE A 4 20.44 -53.36 -21.36
C ILE A 4 21.13 -52.12 -20.76
N LEU A 5 21.26 -51.06 -21.56
CA LEU A 5 21.73 -49.74 -21.12
C LEU A 5 20.54 -49.01 -20.48
N PRO A 6 20.59 -48.59 -19.20
CA PRO A 6 19.51 -47.81 -18.61
C PRO A 6 19.61 -46.36 -19.10
N CYS A 7 18.60 -45.94 -19.85
CA CYS A 7 18.37 -44.55 -20.25
C CYS A 7 17.92 -43.77 -19.01
N LEU A 8 18.79 -42.93 -18.44
CA LEU A 8 18.42 -42.00 -17.38
C LEU A 8 17.55 -40.87 -17.96
N PRO A 9 16.37 -40.59 -17.41
CA PRO A 9 15.60 -39.41 -17.79
C PRO A 9 16.30 -38.17 -17.22
N ALA A 10 16.64 -37.23 -18.09
CA ALA A 10 17.12 -35.92 -17.70
C ALA A 10 16.01 -35.17 -16.95
N LEU A 11 16.15 -35.01 -15.63
CA LEU A 11 15.35 -34.07 -14.87
C LEU A 11 15.70 -32.65 -15.35
N ALA A 12 14.81 -32.06 -16.15
CA ALA A 12 14.83 -30.64 -16.41
C ALA A 12 14.37 -29.90 -15.13
N LEU A 13 15.33 -29.35 -14.39
CA LEU A 13 15.07 -28.36 -13.36
C LEU A 13 14.48 -27.11 -14.04
N ILE A 14 13.17 -26.92 -13.89
CA ILE A 14 12.53 -25.64 -14.22
C ILE A 14 13.01 -24.67 -13.14
N ALA A 15 14.00 -23.84 -13.45
CA ALA A 15 14.37 -22.72 -12.61
C ALA A 15 13.19 -21.75 -12.60
N VAL A 16 12.47 -21.68 -11.47
CA VAL A 16 11.55 -20.57 -11.24
C VAL A 16 12.42 -19.32 -11.14
N PRO A 17 12.22 -18.29 -11.98
CA PRO A 17 12.95 -17.04 -11.81
C PRO A 17 12.59 -16.51 -10.42
N ALA A 18 13.60 -16.41 -9.56
CA ALA A 18 13.48 -15.63 -8.35
C ALA A 18 13.35 -14.17 -8.81
N PHE A 19 12.12 -13.64 -8.85
CA PHE A 19 11.94 -12.21 -8.88
C PHE A 19 12.63 -11.67 -7.63
N ALA A 20 13.79 -11.03 -7.83
CA ALA A 20 14.48 -10.34 -6.76
C ALA A 20 13.53 -9.26 -6.25
N GLY A 21 12.88 -9.52 -5.13
CA GLY A 21 11.88 -8.63 -4.57
C GLY A 21 12.50 -7.26 -4.34
N PHE A 22 12.04 -6.26 -5.10
CA PHE A 22 12.36 -4.87 -4.81
C PHE A 22 11.98 -4.61 -3.36
N SER A 23 12.92 -4.26 -2.49
CA SER A 23 12.61 -3.73 -1.16
C SER A 23 13.34 -2.41 -1.03
N GLY A 24 12.55 -1.35 -1.03
CA GLY A 24 13.05 0.02 -0.96
C GLY A 24 12.78 0.61 0.42
N HIS A 25 13.68 1.44 0.90
CA HIS A 25 13.47 2.25 2.10
C HIS A 25 13.70 3.72 1.77
N VAL A 26 12.68 4.52 2.02
CA VAL A 26 12.75 5.98 2.08
C VAL A 26 12.59 6.34 3.57
N PRO A 27 13.28 7.36 4.11
CA PRO A 27 13.16 7.69 5.53
C PRO A 27 11.70 7.77 6.01
N GLY A 28 11.33 6.88 6.93
CA GLY A 28 9.98 6.77 7.49
C GLY A 28 8.94 6.04 6.60
N TRP A 29 9.34 5.48 5.47
CA TRP A 29 8.48 4.72 4.56
C TRP A 29 9.12 3.39 4.14
N ARG A 30 8.30 2.34 4.08
CA ARG A 30 8.68 1.02 3.60
C ARG A 30 8.00 0.74 2.28
N ILE A 31 8.77 0.35 1.28
CA ILE A 31 8.29 0.07 -0.08
C ILE A 31 8.36 -1.43 -0.33
N GLU A 32 7.21 -2.03 -0.62
CA GLU A 32 7.04 -3.47 -0.77
C GLU A 32 6.24 -3.79 -2.05
N PRO A 33 6.66 -4.79 -2.85
CA PRO A 33 5.91 -5.24 -4.00
C PRO A 33 4.76 -6.12 -3.49
N LEU A 34 3.59 -5.97 -4.08
CA LEU A 34 2.47 -6.86 -3.77
C LEU A 34 2.60 -8.17 -4.55
N PRO A 35 2.20 -9.31 -3.96
CA PRO A 35 2.26 -10.60 -4.66
C PRO A 35 1.52 -10.58 -5.99
N ALA A 36 1.99 -11.39 -6.94
CA ALA A 36 1.35 -11.63 -8.25
C ALA A 36 1.13 -10.36 -9.11
N GLY A 37 2.02 -9.36 -9.02
CA GLY A 37 1.91 -8.15 -9.84
C GLY A 37 0.81 -7.20 -9.37
N GLY A 38 0.35 -7.33 -8.12
CA GLY A 38 -0.75 -6.55 -7.54
C GLY A 38 -0.44 -5.08 -7.26
N GLY A 39 0.72 -4.60 -7.71
CA GLY A 39 1.20 -3.23 -7.53
C GLY A 39 2.36 -3.12 -6.55
N CYS A 40 2.61 -1.89 -6.08
CA CYS A 40 3.56 -1.61 -5.01
C CYS A 40 2.90 -0.83 -3.89
N LEU A 41 3.42 -1.05 -2.69
CA LEU A 41 2.90 -0.52 -1.46
C LEU A 41 3.94 0.35 -0.78
N ALA A 42 3.63 1.63 -0.59
CA ALA A 42 4.34 2.49 0.34
C ALA A 42 3.61 2.48 1.69
N SER A 43 4.29 2.08 2.75
CA SER A 43 3.69 1.99 4.09
C SER A 43 4.48 2.77 5.13
N ARG A 44 3.76 3.40 6.05
CA ARG A 44 4.30 4.14 7.18
C ARG A 44 3.55 3.76 8.44
N GLY A 45 4.31 3.36 9.47
CA GLY A 45 3.77 3.22 10.82
C GLY A 45 3.66 4.59 11.47
N LEU A 46 2.62 4.79 12.25
CA LEU A 46 2.34 6.03 12.97
C LEU A 46 2.27 5.76 14.49
N GLU A 47 2.20 6.83 15.25
CA GLU A 47 1.98 6.75 16.70
C GLU A 47 0.61 6.10 17.02
N GLY A 48 0.45 5.62 18.26
CA GLY A 48 -0.82 5.02 18.70
C GLY A 48 -1.17 3.67 18.05
N GLY A 49 -0.26 3.09 17.25
CA GLY A 49 -0.53 1.85 16.52
C GLY A 49 -1.28 2.06 15.20
N ALA A 50 -1.38 3.31 14.74
CA ALA A 50 -1.93 3.63 13.44
C ALA A 50 -0.91 3.31 12.31
N ALA A 51 -1.41 3.15 11.09
CA ALA A 51 -0.60 2.95 9.91
C ALA A 51 -1.28 3.51 8.66
N LEU A 52 -0.48 4.06 7.76
CA LEU A 52 -0.89 4.46 6.41
C LEU A 52 -0.26 3.52 5.41
N ARG A 53 -1.05 3.03 4.45
CA ARG A 53 -0.56 2.18 3.37
C ARG A 53 -1.13 2.68 2.05
N LEU A 54 -0.26 3.26 1.24
CA LEU A 54 -0.56 3.70 -0.11
C LEU A 54 -0.20 2.58 -1.08
N ARG A 55 -1.22 1.96 -1.66
CA ARG A 55 -1.07 1.01 -2.76
C ARG A 55 -1.20 1.77 -4.07
N LEU A 56 -0.20 1.69 -4.94
CA LEU A 56 -0.31 2.15 -6.32
C LEU A 56 -0.76 0.99 -7.22
N ASP A 57 -1.73 1.26 -8.07
CA ASP A 57 -2.15 0.33 -9.13
C ASP A 57 -1.10 0.28 -10.26
N ALA A 58 -1.29 -0.63 -11.21
CA ALA A 58 -0.48 -0.67 -12.43
C ALA A 58 -0.48 0.70 -13.13
N GLY A 59 0.70 1.17 -13.54
CA GLY A 59 0.89 2.50 -14.13
C GLY A 59 1.16 3.63 -13.13
N GLY A 60 0.99 3.42 -11.82
CA GLY A 60 1.49 4.33 -10.79
C GLY A 60 0.77 5.68 -10.67
N THR A 61 -0.39 5.82 -11.30
CA THR A 61 -1.21 7.06 -11.35
C THR A 61 -2.48 6.99 -10.50
N THR A 62 -2.98 5.80 -10.21
CA THR A 62 -4.12 5.58 -9.31
C THR A 62 -3.72 4.61 -8.21
N GLY A 63 -4.58 4.47 -7.22
CA GLY A 63 -4.30 3.54 -6.15
C GLY A 63 -5.38 3.48 -5.09
N ALA A 64 -4.96 3.08 -3.90
CA ALA A 64 -5.80 3.11 -2.72
C ALA A 64 -4.97 3.50 -1.48
N LEU A 65 -5.57 4.29 -0.60
CA LEU A 65 -5.05 4.58 0.72
C LEU A 65 -5.78 3.73 1.76
N HIS A 66 -5.04 2.90 2.50
CA HIS A 66 -5.54 2.21 3.67
C HIS A 66 -5.05 2.93 4.92
N VAL A 67 -5.98 3.44 5.73
CA VAL A 67 -5.69 4.03 7.04
C VAL A 67 -6.18 3.08 8.12
N VAL A 68 -5.24 2.56 8.91
CA VAL A 68 -5.50 1.59 9.97
C VAL A 68 -5.24 2.27 11.31
N THR A 69 -6.20 2.22 12.23
CA THR A 69 -6.04 2.72 13.62
C THR A 69 -7.08 2.04 14.50
N PRO A 70 -6.77 1.70 15.77
CA PRO A 70 -7.80 1.23 16.71
C PRO A 70 -8.93 2.24 16.92
N ASP A 71 -8.69 3.52 16.65
CA ASP A 71 -9.60 4.63 16.97
C ASP A 71 -10.77 4.77 15.98
N TRP A 72 -10.78 4.01 14.88
CA TRP A 72 -11.98 3.87 14.03
C TRP A 72 -13.17 3.29 14.81
N GLY A 73 -12.92 2.54 15.88
CA GLY A 73 -13.94 1.76 16.56
C GLY A 73 -14.37 0.54 15.74
N PRO A 74 -15.55 -0.01 16.01
CA PRO A 74 -16.04 -1.21 15.32
C PRO A 74 -16.45 -0.87 13.88
N LEU A 75 -15.74 -1.43 12.91
CA LEU A 75 -16.11 -1.39 11.49
C LEU A 75 -16.67 -2.74 11.05
N ILE A 76 -17.61 -2.72 10.12
CA ILE A 76 -18.07 -3.90 9.38
C ILE A 76 -17.28 -3.92 8.07
N GLU A 77 -16.61 -5.04 7.80
CA GLU A 77 -15.82 -5.19 6.58
C GLU A 77 -16.73 -5.14 5.35
N GLY A 78 -16.35 -4.32 4.37
CA GLY A 78 -17.13 -4.11 3.13
C GLY A 78 -18.16 -2.98 3.19
N ASP A 79 -18.54 -2.51 4.37
CA ASP A 79 -19.47 -1.38 4.51
C ASP A 79 -18.76 -0.05 4.21
N ALA A 80 -19.51 0.92 3.69
CA ALA A 80 -19.01 2.26 3.39
C ALA A 80 -19.10 3.18 4.62
N TYR A 81 -18.04 3.94 4.86
CA TYR A 81 -17.92 4.88 5.97
C TYR A 81 -17.50 6.25 5.46
N ALA A 82 -18.27 7.28 5.81
CA ALA A 82 -17.92 8.67 5.56
C ALA A 82 -16.98 9.20 6.65
N PHE A 83 -15.99 10.00 6.26
CA PHE A 83 -15.04 10.63 7.16
C PHE A 83 -14.49 11.92 6.54
N LEU A 84 -13.80 12.72 7.34
CA LEU A 84 -13.08 13.89 6.86
C LEU A 84 -11.59 13.60 6.87
N TYR A 85 -10.89 14.06 5.85
CA TYR A 85 -9.44 14.15 5.89
C TYR A 85 -9.00 15.60 5.63
N ASP A 86 -7.95 15.99 6.32
CA ASP A 86 -7.32 17.30 6.24
C ASP A 86 -5.90 17.11 5.71
N LEU A 87 -5.63 17.68 4.52
CA LEU A 87 -4.29 17.74 3.94
C LEU A 87 -3.80 19.18 4.06
N ASP A 88 -2.88 19.43 4.99
CA ASP A 88 -2.25 20.75 5.19
C ASP A 88 -3.22 21.92 5.41
N GLY A 89 -4.36 21.66 6.06
CA GLY A 89 -5.40 22.64 6.37
C GLY A 89 -6.58 22.61 5.40
N GLU A 90 -6.51 21.81 4.33
CA GLU A 90 -7.62 21.62 3.39
C GLU A 90 -8.44 20.39 3.75
N VAL A 91 -9.62 20.63 4.34
CA VAL A 91 -10.54 19.58 4.78
C VAL A 91 -11.44 19.14 3.63
N THR A 92 -11.54 17.83 3.41
CA THR A 92 -12.36 17.22 2.36
C THR A 92 -13.16 16.06 2.93
N GLU A 93 -14.42 15.94 2.51
CA GLU A 93 -15.27 14.77 2.78
C GLU A 93 -14.85 13.60 1.90
N ALA A 94 -14.82 12.41 2.49
CA ALA A 94 -14.49 11.19 1.79
C ALA A 94 -15.36 10.03 2.24
N GLU A 95 -15.40 9.01 1.39
CA GLU A 95 -15.99 7.73 1.70
C GLU A 95 -14.93 6.65 1.45
N GLY A 96 -14.89 5.66 2.33
CA GLY A 96 -14.04 4.48 2.15
C GLY A 96 -14.70 3.23 2.69
N MET A 97 -14.15 2.09 2.30
CA MET A 97 -14.65 0.78 2.69
C MET A 97 -14.01 0.33 4.00
N GLY A 98 -14.82 -0.14 4.95
CA GLY A 98 -14.34 -0.77 6.16
C GLY A 98 -13.52 -2.01 5.85
N SER A 99 -12.35 -2.13 6.46
CA SER A 99 -11.41 -3.24 6.28
C SER A 99 -10.64 -3.54 7.56
N TYR A 100 -9.94 -4.66 7.58
CA TYR A 100 -9.07 -5.03 8.69
C TYR A 100 -7.66 -5.36 8.20
N LEU A 101 -6.66 -4.93 8.98
CA LEU A 101 -5.27 -5.33 8.80
C LEU A 101 -4.69 -5.86 10.10
N ASP A 102 -4.29 -7.12 10.13
CA ASP A 102 -3.79 -7.79 11.33
C ASP A 102 -4.74 -7.63 12.54
N ASN A 103 -6.05 -7.79 12.30
CA ASN A 103 -7.13 -7.56 13.27
C ASN A 103 -7.27 -6.11 13.77
N ARG A 104 -6.62 -5.13 13.13
CA ARG A 104 -6.84 -3.70 13.41
C ARG A 104 -7.85 -3.14 12.41
N PRO A 105 -8.86 -2.37 12.85
CA PRO A 105 -9.82 -1.76 11.93
C PRO A 105 -9.13 -0.68 11.10
N GLY A 106 -9.61 -0.52 9.87
CA GLY A 106 -9.13 0.48 8.94
C GLY A 106 -10.16 0.80 7.89
N VAL A 107 -9.91 1.87 7.14
CA VAL A 107 -10.71 2.27 6.01
C VAL A 107 -9.84 2.33 4.76
N LEU A 108 -10.35 1.76 3.68
CA LEU A 108 -9.72 1.67 2.36
C LEU A 108 -10.41 2.64 1.41
N MET A 109 -9.72 3.72 1.04
CA MET A 109 -10.20 4.75 0.12
C MET A 109 -9.53 4.61 -1.25
N ALA A 110 -10.30 4.75 -2.32
CA ALA A 110 -9.77 4.81 -3.67
C ALA A 110 -9.10 6.17 -3.96
N LEU A 111 -7.92 6.14 -4.58
CA LEU A 111 -7.24 7.30 -5.13
C LEU A 111 -7.41 7.26 -6.64
N ALA A 112 -8.48 7.89 -7.12
CA ALA A 112 -8.98 7.69 -8.49
C ALA A 112 -8.25 8.54 -9.55
N SER A 113 -7.28 9.37 -9.16
CA SER A 113 -6.57 10.25 -10.09
C SER A 113 -5.11 10.49 -9.68
N PRO A 114 -4.22 10.79 -10.66
CA PRO A 114 -2.82 11.14 -10.38
C PRO A 114 -2.71 12.32 -9.42
N GLU A 115 -3.58 13.32 -9.58
CA GLU A 115 -3.56 14.53 -8.75
C GLU A 115 -3.82 14.21 -7.28
N THR A 116 -4.72 13.26 -6.99
CA THR A 116 -4.98 12.83 -5.61
C THR A 116 -3.79 12.09 -5.01
N VAL A 117 -3.11 11.24 -5.81
CA VAL A 117 -1.90 10.52 -5.38
C VAL A 117 -0.76 11.50 -5.09
N ASP A 118 -0.49 12.41 -6.02
CA ASP A 118 0.60 13.37 -5.92
C ASP A 118 0.34 14.37 -4.77
N ARG A 119 -0.90 14.84 -4.61
CA ARG A 119 -1.27 15.71 -3.49
C ARG A 119 -1.09 15.04 -2.13
N LEU A 120 -1.46 13.77 -2.00
CA LEU A 120 -1.18 13.01 -0.77
C LEU A 120 0.32 12.86 -0.52
N ALA A 121 1.11 12.69 -1.58
CA ALA A 121 2.58 12.57 -1.51
C ALA A 121 3.25 13.87 -1.05
N GLU A 122 2.72 15.01 -1.49
CA GLU A 122 3.21 16.35 -1.16
C GLU A 122 2.76 16.84 0.22
N THR A 123 1.68 16.25 0.75
CA THR A 123 1.10 16.60 2.05
C THR A 123 2.17 16.53 3.15
N GLN A 124 2.26 17.55 4.00
CA GLN A 124 3.15 17.54 5.16
C GLN A 124 2.46 16.99 6.40
N MET A 125 1.21 17.37 6.62
CA MET A 125 0.39 16.99 7.75
C MET A 125 -0.96 16.45 7.29
N LEU A 126 -1.22 15.18 7.62
CA LEU A 126 -2.51 14.53 7.44
C LEU A 126 -3.24 14.48 8.79
N ARG A 127 -4.51 14.88 8.80
CA ARG A 127 -5.44 14.55 9.88
C ARG A 127 -6.66 13.82 9.34
N ILE A 128 -7.20 12.91 10.12
CA ILE A 128 -8.42 12.18 9.77
C ILE A 128 -9.39 12.28 10.94
N TYR A 129 -10.63 12.62 10.60
CA TYR A 129 -11.72 12.75 11.55
C TYR A 129 -12.84 11.78 11.19
N PHE A 130 -13.34 11.07 12.21
CA PHE A 130 -14.48 10.17 12.08
C PHE A 130 -15.56 10.60 13.08
N GLY A 131 -16.69 11.08 12.55
CA GLY A 131 -17.64 11.86 13.35
C GLY A 131 -17.01 13.16 13.86
N GLU A 132 -17.08 13.41 15.16
CA GLU A 132 -16.49 14.59 15.81
C GLU A 132 -15.06 14.35 16.33
N ALA A 133 -14.52 13.13 16.19
CA ALA A 133 -13.23 12.74 16.75
C ALA A 133 -12.12 12.81 15.70
N GLU A 134 -10.99 13.42 16.06
CA GLU A 134 -9.72 13.25 15.35
C GLU A 134 -9.12 11.89 15.74
N ILE A 135 -8.94 11.00 14.76
CA ILE A 135 -8.50 9.62 14.99
C ILE A 135 -7.10 9.33 14.44
N VAL A 136 -6.57 10.22 13.60
CA VAL A 136 -5.20 10.18 13.10
C VAL A 136 -4.70 11.61 12.95
N THR A 137 -3.49 11.85 13.44
CA THR A 137 -2.65 12.99 13.07
C THR A 137 -1.26 12.46 12.73
N ALA A 138 -0.75 12.82 11.55
CA ALA A 138 0.48 12.26 11.03
C ALA A 138 1.25 13.24 10.16
N GLU A 139 2.57 13.33 10.42
CA GLU A 139 3.49 13.94 9.49
C GLU A 139 3.86 12.97 8.36
N LEU A 140 3.65 13.38 7.11
CA LEU A 140 3.89 12.57 5.91
C LEU A 140 5.21 12.91 5.21
N GLN A 141 6.18 13.45 5.95
CA GLN A 141 7.52 13.74 5.43
C GLN A 141 8.09 12.56 4.62
N GLY A 142 8.67 12.87 3.47
CA GLY A 142 9.19 11.87 2.53
C GLY A 142 8.13 11.24 1.62
N GLY A 143 6.87 11.69 1.64
CA GLY A 143 5.78 11.16 0.82
C GLY A 143 6.08 11.16 -0.69
N VAL A 144 6.60 12.25 -1.25
CA VAL A 144 7.02 12.34 -2.66
C VAL A 144 8.01 11.22 -3.02
N ALA A 145 9.10 11.10 -2.25
CA ALA A 145 10.10 10.08 -2.46
C ALA A 145 9.54 8.66 -2.26
N ALA A 146 8.57 8.47 -1.36
CA ALA A 146 7.91 7.19 -1.17
C ALA A 146 7.03 6.79 -2.38
N VAL A 147 6.31 7.74 -2.98
CA VAL A 147 5.53 7.52 -4.21
C VAL A 147 6.45 7.26 -5.39
N GLU A 148 7.54 8.01 -5.55
CA GLU A 148 8.56 7.75 -6.58
C GLU A 148 9.15 6.35 -6.43
N ALA A 149 9.57 5.97 -5.23
CA ALA A 149 10.11 4.64 -4.97
C ALA A 149 9.07 3.52 -5.20
N ALA A 150 7.79 3.78 -4.95
CA ALA A 150 6.71 2.85 -5.29
C ALA A 150 6.50 2.75 -6.81
N ARG A 151 6.69 3.83 -7.58
CA ARG A 151 6.66 3.80 -9.06
C ARG A 151 7.88 3.05 -9.65
N ASP A 152 9.05 3.20 -9.05
CA ASP A 152 10.25 2.43 -9.40
C ASP A 152 10.04 0.93 -9.12
N CYS A 153 9.43 0.62 -7.97
CA CYS A 153 9.02 -0.73 -7.61
C CYS A 153 8.08 -1.35 -8.65
N LEU A 154 7.10 -0.58 -9.16
CA LEU A 154 6.18 -1.05 -10.22
C LEU A 154 6.96 -1.34 -11.50
N SER A 155 7.82 -0.41 -11.92
CA SER A 155 8.63 -0.54 -13.12
C SER A 155 9.56 -1.75 -13.09
N ALA A 156 10.03 -2.15 -11.90
CA ALA A 156 10.84 -3.34 -11.72
C ALA A 156 10.05 -4.67 -11.83
N GLN A 157 8.72 -4.63 -11.69
CA GLN A 157 7.85 -5.80 -11.85
C GLN A 157 7.45 -6.06 -13.31
N ASP A 158 7.50 -5.04 -14.17
CA ASP A 158 7.15 -5.11 -15.59
C ASP A 158 8.34 -5.56 -16.49
N GLY A 159 9.50 -5.86 -15.89
CA GLY A 159 10.77 -6.18 -16.55
C GLY A 159 11.05 -7.67 -16.80
#